data_AF-A0A1R3JM61-F1
#
_entry.id   AF-A0A1R3JM61-F1
#
_cell.length_a   1.000
_cell.length_b   1.000
_cell.length_c   1.000
_cell.angle_alpha   90.00
_cell.angle_beta   90.00
_cell.angle_gamma   90.00
#
_symmetry.space_group_name_H-M   'P 1'
#
loop_
_entity.id
_entity.type
_entity.pdbx_description
1 polymer ?
#
loop_
_entity_poly.entity_id
_entity_poly.type
_entity_poly.pdbx_seq_one_letter_code
_entity_poly.pdbx_strand_id
1 'polypeptide(L)' 'MGAFGVLAGDNNGEVLGAYVGKLDIAIDAFTVECRAALKAIKWARDMAYGVQQNFHGG' A
#
# COMPACT_ATOMS: atom_id res chain seq x y z
N MET A 1 -19.46 2.78 5.50
CA MET A 1 -18.08 3.31 5.37
C MET A 1 -17.12 2.13 5.43
N GLY A 2 -16.06 2.13 4.63
CA GLY A 2 -15.06 1.05 4.60
C GLY A 2 -13.67 1.55 5.01
N ALA A 3 -12.77 0.62 5.33
CA ALA A 3 -11.36 0.89 5.60
C ALA A 3 -10.50 -0.25 5.04
N PHE A 4 -9.21 0.01 4.84
CA PHE A 4 -8.25 -0.99 4.38
C PHE A 4 -6.92 -0.81 5.11
N GLY A 5 -6.19 -1.92 5.24
CA GLY A 5 -4.83 -1.97 5.74
C GLY A 5 -3.95 -2.74 4.78
N VAL A 6 -2.67 -2.34 4.68
CA VAL A 6 -1.67 -2.94 3.82
C VAL A 6 -0.37 -3.09 4.63
N LEU A 7 0.30 -4.23 4.45
CA LEU A 7 1.63 -4.50 4.99
C LEU A 7 2.56 -4.79 3.81
N ALA A 8 3.70 -4.10 3.75
CA ALA A 8 4.77 -4.43 2.83
C ALA A 8 5.80 -5.26 3.57
N GLY A 9 6.13 -6.43 3.01
CA GLY A 9 7.19 -7.30 3.52
C GLY A 9 8.27 -7.54 2.47
N ASP A 10 9.46 -7.90 2.92
CA ASP A 10 10.51 -8.42 2.06
C ASP A 10 10.41 -9.96 1.91
N ASN A 11 11.34 -10.56 1.15
CA ASN A 11 11.37 -12.01 0.94
C ASN A 11 11.80 -12.81 2.18
N ASN A 12 12.29 -12.15 3.23
CA ASN A 12 12.66 -12.76 4.50
C ASN A 12 11.51 -12.69 5.52
N GLY A 13 10.39 -12.04 5.18
CA GLY A 13 9.25 -11.82 6.05
C GLY A 13 9.41 -10.59 6.96
N GLU A 14 10.42 -9.74 6.74
CA GLU A 14 10.57 -8.48 7.47
C GLU A 14 9.59 -7.43 6.96
N VAL A 15 8.93 -6.73 7.88
CA VAL A 15 7.97 -5.67 7.54
C VAL A 15 8.72 -4.39 7.17
N LEU A 16 8.61 -3.98 5.91
CA LEU A 16 9.20 -2.75 5.37
C LEU A 16 8.32 -1.51 5.60
N GLY A 17 7.02 -1.71 5.83
CA GLY A 17 6.10 -0.63 6.10
C GLY A 17 4.66 -1.11 6.28
N ALA A 18 3.84 -0.23 6.83
CA ALA A 18 2.41 -0.44 6.99
C ALA A 18 1.63 0.83 6.60
N TYR A 19 0.45 0.65 6.02
CA TYR A 19 -0.44 1.74 5.66
C TYR A 19 -1.89 1.36 5.95
N VAL A 20 -2.62 2.26 6.60
CA VAL A 20 -4.06 2.13 6.85
C VAL A 20 -4.77 3.36 6.29
N GLY A 21 -5.90 3.13 5.65
CA GLY A 21 -6.66 4.21 5.04
C GLY A 21 -8.17 3.98 5.10
N LYS A 22 -8.90 5.08 4.99
CA LYS A 22 -10.35 5.04 4.83
C LYS A 22 -10.71 4.83 3.34
N LEU A 23 -11.81 4.14 3.12
CA LEU A 23 -12.49 4.04 1.83
C LEU A 23 -13.78 4.84 1.92
N ASP A 24 -13.93 5.78 0.99
CA ASP A 24 -15.19 6.49 0.78
C ASP A 24 -16.30 5.49 0.44
N ILE A 25 -17.54 5.91 0.65
CA ILE A 25 -18.72 5.07 0.42
C ILE A 25 -18.65 4.48 -1.00
N ALA A 26 -18.69 3.15 -1.07
CA ALA A 26 -18.81 2.38 -2.29
C ALA A 26 -20.09 1.53 -2.21
N ILE A 27 -20.65 1.22 -3.36
CA ILE A 27 -21.98 0.59 -3.50
C ILE A 27 -21.93 -0.88 -3.05
N ASP A 28 -20.77 -1.55 -3.17
CA ASP A 28 -20.60 -2.97 -2.90
C ASP A 28 -19.19 -3.30 -2.38
N ALA A 29 -19.05 -4.47 -1.76
CA ALA A 29 -17.80 -4.93 -1.15
C ALA A 29 -16.69 -5.22 -2.17
N PHE A 30 -17.05 -5.71 -3.35
CA PHE A 30 -16.06 -6.00 -4.41
C PHE A 30 -15.38 -4.70 -4.88
N THR A 31 -16.16 -3.63 -5.09
CA THR A 31 -15.62 -2.30 -5.39
C THR A 31 -14.72 -1.77 -4.27
N VAL A 32 -15.04 -2.03 -3.00
CA VAL A 32 -14.19 -1.66 -1.85
C VAL A 32 -12.85 -2.36 -1.90
N GLU A 33 -12.84 -3.68 -2.15
CA GLU A 33 -11.62 -4.49 -2.24
C GLU A 33 -10.75 -4.10 -3.43
N CYS A 34 -11.34 -3.89 -4.62
CA CYS A 34 -10.59 -3.44 -5.79
C CYS A 34 -9.94 -2.06 -5.54
N ARG A 35 -10.65 -1.14 -4.87
CA ARG A 35 -10.09 0.17 -4.51
C ARG A 35 -8.99 0.06 -3.45
N ALA A 36 -9.15 -0.82 -2.47
CA ALA A 36 -8.12 -1.11 -1.47
C ALA A 36 -6.84 -1.65 -2.14
N ALA A 37 -6.98 -2.63 -3.03
CA ALA A 37 -5.86 -3.21 -3.79
C ALA A 37 -5.16 -2.15 -4.67
N LEU A 38 -5.92 -1.30 -5.35
CA LEU A 38 -5.34 -0.21 -6.16
C LEU A 38 -4.54 0.79 -5.30
N LYS A 39 -5.05 1.15 -4.12
CA LYS A 39 -4.33 2.03 -3.17
C LYS A 39 -3.07 1.34 -2.64
N ALA A 40 -3.12 0.04 -2.35
CA ALA A 40 -1.97 -0.75 -1.92
C ALA A 40 -0.86 -0.77 -2.99
N ILE A 41 -1.21 -1.04 -4.25
CA ILE A 41 -0.25 -1.09 -5.37
C ILE A 41 0.41 0.29 -5.58
N LYS A 42 -0.37 1.37 -5.54
CA LYS A 42 0.17 2.74 -5.64
C LYS A 42 1.15 3.02 -4.52
N TRP A 43 0.80 2.69 -3.28
CA TRP A 43 1.68 2.88 -2.14
C TRP A 43 2.97 2.05 -2.23
N ALA A 44 2.88 0.78 -2.62
CA ALA A 44 4.05 -0.08 -2.82
C ALA A 44 4.99 0.46 -3.91
N ARG A 45 4.42 0.97 -5.01
CA ARG A 45 5.16 1.64 -6.08
C ARG A 45 5.85 2.91 -5.57
N ASP A 46 5.14 3.74 -4.83
CA ASP A 46 5.68 5.00 -4.29
C ASP A 46 6.80 4.72 -3.25
N MET A 47 6.68 3.64 -2.45
CA MET A 47 7.77 3.13 -1.61
C MET A 47 8.98 2.70 -2.45
N ALA A 48 8.78 1.93 -3.52
CA ALA A 48 9.88 1.47 -4.39
C ALA A 48 10.64 2.64 -5.03
N TYR A 49 9.93 3.68 -5.48
CA TYR A 49 10.56 4.90 -6.01
C TYR A 49 11.18 5.79 -4.93
N GLY A 50 10.61 5.84 -3.72
CA GLY A 50 11.20 6.55 -2.58
C GLY A 50 12.48 5.89 -2.05
N VAL A 51 12.53 4.55 -2.06
CA VAL A 51 13.71 3.77 -1.68
C VAL A 51 14.85 3.96 -2.69
N GLN A 52 14.55 4.06 -4.00
CA GLN A 52 15.58 4.19 -5.03
C GLN A 52 16.39 5.51 -4.95
N GLN A 53 15.85 6.57 -4.32
CA GLN A 53 16.57 7.83 -4.13
C GLN A 53 17.57 7.84 -2.96
N ASN A 54 17.53 6.82 -2.08
CA ASN A 54 18.47 6.72 -0.95
C ASN A 54 19.73 5.88 -1.25
N PHE A 55 19.87 5.31 -2.46
CA PHE A 55 21.00 4.47 -2.86
C PHE A 55 21.97 5.13 -3.86
N HIS A 56 21.96 6.47 -3.97
CA HIS A 56 22.92 7.24 -4.80
C HIS A 56 23.77 8.25 -4.00
N GLY A 57 23.85 8.10 -2.68
CA GLY A 57 24.72 8.89 -1.82
C GLY A 57 25.51 8.02 -0.86
N GLY A 58 26.66 7.53 -1.32
CA GLY A 58 27.65 6.78 -0.53
C GLY A 58 28.96 6.72 -1.29
#